data_AF-R6A8W7-F1
#
_entry.id   AF-R6A8W7-F1
#
_cell.length_a   1.000
_cell.length_b   1.000
_cell.length_c   1.000
_cell.angle_alpha   90.00
_cell.angle_beta   90.00
_cell.angle_gamma   90.00
#
_symmetry.space_group_name_H-M   'P 1'
#
loop_
_entity.id
_entity.type
_entity.pdbx_description
1 polymer ?
#
loop_
_entity_poly.entity_id
_entity_poly.type
_entity_poly.pdbx_seq_one_letter_code
_entity_poly.pdbx_strand_id
1 'polypeptide(L)'
;MARSTFKVLLYVNGSKEKNGIVPIMGRVTINGTVVQFSCKQSVPKTLWDIKGNRAKGKSKEAWDINLALDNIKAQIIKHYQRISDREAFVTAEMVRNAY
;
A
#
# COMPACT_ATOMS: atom_id res chain seq x y z
N MET A 1 16.51 -17.57 13.69
CA MET A 1 16.04 -16.19 13.49
C MET A 1 14.52 -16.24 13.33
N ALA A 2 13.76 -15.55 14.19
CA ALA A 2 12.30 -15.49 14.05
C ALA A 2 11.98 -14.78 12.72
N ARG A 3 11.30 -15.48 11.81
CA ARG A 3 10.94 -14.93 10.50
C ARG A 3 9.83 -13.90 10.70
N SER A 4 10.18 -12.62 10.77
CA SER A 4 9.20 -11.53 10.82
C SER A 4 8.28 -11.62 9.60
N THR A 5 6.96 -11.60 9.81
CA THR A 5 5.98 -11.69 8.73
C THR A 5 5.67 -10.29 8.21
N PHE A 6 6.38 -9.85 7.16
CA PHE A 6 6.13 -8.55 6.51
C PHE A 6 5.24 -8.71 5.27
N LYS A 7 4.13 -7.97 5.22
CA LYS A 7 3.23 -7.90 4.06
C LYS A 7 2.73 -6.49 3.83
N VAL A 8 2.75 -6.07 2.56
CA VAL A 8 2.13 -4.80 2.10
C VAL A 8 0.98 -5.15 1.17
N LEU A 9 -0.18 -4.54 1.41
CA LEU A 9 -1.38 -4.67 0.59
C LEU A 9 -1.89 -3.26 0.24
N LEU A 10 -2.25 -3.05 -1.03
CA LEU A 10 -2.92 -1.85 -1.50
C LEU A 10 -4.36 -2.22 -1.85
N TYR A 11 -5.33 -1.38 -1.49
CA TYR A 11 -6.76 -1.65 -1.68
C TYR A 11 -7.54 -0.33 -1.74
N VAL A 12 -8.74 -0.36 -2.30
CA VAL A 12 -9.63 0.82 -2.29
C VAL A 12 -10.54 0.81 -1.07
N ASN A 13 -10.82 1.99 -0.52
CA ASN A 13 -11.81 2.14 0.53
C ASN A 13 -13.16 2.58 -0.04
N GLY A 14 -14.01 1.59 -0.33
CA GLY A 14 -15.34 1.82 -0.90
C GLY A 14 -16.30 2.61 0.01
N SER A 15 -16.10 2.64 1.33
CA SER A 15 -16.95 3.45 2.22
C SER A 15 -16.67 4.95 2.13
N LYS A 16 -15.54 5.34 1.51
CA LYS A 16 -15.15 6.74 1.27
C LYS A 16 -15.34 7.17 -0.18
N GLU A 17 -16.23 6.50 -0.91
CA GLU A 17 -16.56 6.85 -2.28
C GLU A 17 -17.16 8.26 -2.37
N LYS A 18 -16.68 9.05 -3.33
CA LYS A 18 -17.28 10.33 -3.73
C LYS A 18 -17.34 10.39 -5.25
N ASN A 19 -18.55 10.56 -5.79
CA ASN A 19 -18.78 10.67 -7.24
C ASN A 19 -18.18 9.50 -8.05
N GLY A 20 -18.28 8.27 -7.55
CA GLY A 20 -17.71 7.08 -8.21
C GLY A 20 -16.18 6.95 -8.09
N ILE A 21 -15.52 7.88 -7.40
CA ILE A 21 -14.08 7.86 -7.11
C ILE A 21 -13.87 7.34 -5.69
N VAL A 22 -12.97 6.38 -5.53
CA VAL A 22 -12.62 5.79 -4.23
C VAL A 22 -11.15 6.03 -3.92
N PRO A 23 -10.79 6.37 -2.66
CA PRO A 23 -9.39 6.53 -2.27
C PRO A 23 -8.71 5.17 -2.17
N ILE A 24 -7.43 5.14 -2.57
CA ILE A 24 -6.56 3.98 -2.41
C ILE A 24 -5.83 4.08 -1.07
N MET A 25 -5.93 3.00 -0.32
CA MET A 25 -5.33 2.80 0.98
C MET A 25 -4.24 1.75 0.89
N GLY A 26 -3.27 1.85 1.78
CA GLY A 26 -2.27 0.82 1.98
C GLY A 26 -2.35 0.25 3.38
N ARG A 27 -1.95 -1.01 3.52
CA ARG A 27 -1.87 -1.74 4.78
C ARG A 27 -0.50 -2.41 4.87
N VAL A 28 0.22 -2.13 5.95
CA VAL A 28 1.42 -2.86 6.36
C VAL A 28 1.03 -3.82 7.47
N THR A 29 1.46 -5.08 7.36
CA THR A 29 1.32 -6.10 8.42
C THR A 29 2.72 -6.58 8.80
N ILE A 30 3.04 -6.52 10.09
CA ILE A 30 4.29 -7.04 10.67
C ILE A 30 3.94 -7.82 11.93
N ASN A 31 4.23 -9.13 11.95
CA ASN A 31 4.02 -10.00 13.11
C ASN A 31 2.59 -9.96 13.67
N GLY A 32 1.61 -9.98 12.76
CA GLY A 32 0.19 -9.89 13.10
C GLY A 32 -0.32 -8.48 13.39
N THR A 33 0.56 -7.51 13.69
CA THR A 33 0.19 -6.11 13.86
C THR A 33 -0.04 -5.44 12.52
N VAL A 34 -1.11 -4.66 12.43
CA VAL A 34 -1.57 -4.03 11.19
C VAL A 34 -1.61 -2.52 11.35
N VAL A 35 -1.09 -1.82 10.34
CA VAL A 35 -1.19 -0.36 10.25
C VAL A 35 -1.67 0.01 8.86
N GLN A 36 -2.66 0.89 8.79
CA GLN A 36 -3.19 1.43 7.54
C GLN A 36 -2.64 2.84 7.30
N PHE A 37 -2.53 3.22 6.03
CA PHE A 37 -2.09 4.55 5.61
C PHE A 37 -2.78 4.94 4.29
N SER A 38 -2.91 6.23 4.04
CA SER A 38 -3.43 6.74 2.77
C SER A 38 -2.32 6.74 1.73
N CYS A 39 -2.59 6.25 0.52
CA CYS A 39 -1.65 6.37 -0.61
C CYS A 39 -1.70 7.76 -1.26
N LYS A 40 -2.61 8.65 -0.81
CA LYS A 40 -2.91 9.95 -1.45
C LYS A 40 -3.26 9.82 -2.95
N GLN A 41 -3.73 8.65 -3.35
CA GLN A 41 -4.21 8.34 -4.69
C GLN A 41 -5.70 7.99 -4.61
N SER A 42 -6.44 8.28 -5.67
CA SER A 42 -7.83 7.85 -5.81
C SER A 42 -8.04 7.30 -7.22
N VAL A 43 -9.04 6.45 -7.37
CA VAL A 43 -9.31 5.75 -8.63
C VAL A 43 -10.82 5.65 -8.84
N PRO A 44 -11.31 5.72 -10.09
CA PRO A 44 -12.68 5.34 -10.38
C PRO A 44 -12.93 3.91 -9.89
N LYS A 45 -14.00 3.68 -9.14
CA LYS A 45 -14.33 2.35 -8.61
C LYS A 45 -14.44 1.30 -9.70
N THR A 46 -14.94 1.70 -10.87
CA THR A 46 -15.07 0.87 -12.06
C THR A 46 -13.73 0.48 -12.68
N LEU A 47 -12.65 1.25 -12.44
CA LEU A 47 -11.31 1.01 -12.95
C LEU A 47 -10.48 0.11 -12.00
N TRP A 48 -10.89 -0.07 -10.74
CA TRP A 48 -10.15 -0.93 -9.81
C TRP A 48 -10.41 -2.43 -10.06
N ASP A 49 -9.35 -3.23 -10.10
CA ASP A 49 -9.42 -4.69 -10.01
C ASP A 49 -9.11 -5.15 -8.59
N ILE A 50 -10.14 -5.67 -7.92
CA ILE A 50 -10.06 -6.16 -6.54
C ILE A 50 -9.15 -7.38 -6.44
N LYS A 51 -9.12 -8.27 -7.44
CA LYS A 51 -8.28 -9.48 -7.40
C LYS A 51 -6.82 -9.12 -7.60
N GLY A 52 -6.55 -8.22 -8.55
CA GLY A 52 -5.21 -7.72 -8.83
C GLY A 52 -4.69 -6.66 -7.86
N ASN A 53 -5.55 -6.07 -7.02
CA ASN A 53 -5.23 -4.92 -6.16
C ASN A 53 -4.58 -3.77 -6.92
N ARG A 54 -5.10 -3.47 -8.13
CA ARG A 54 -4.53 -2.49 -9.05
C ARG A 54 -5.57 -1.90 -9.99
N ALA A 55 -5.26 -0.81 -10.66
CA ALA A 55 -6.10 -0.29 -11.74
C ALA A 55 -6.03 -1.24 -12.97
N LYS A 56 -7.18 -1.53 -13.57
CA LYS A 56 -7.33 -2.42 -14.74
C LYS A 56 -7.37 -1.63 -16.05
N GLY A 57 -7.06 -2.32 -17.14
CA GLY A 57 -7.04 -1.74 -18.48
C GLY A 57 -5.67 -1.16 -18.88
N LYS A 58 -5.63 -0.48 -20.02
CA LYS A 58 -4.42 0.07 -20.64
C LYS A 58 -4.48 1.60 -20.83
N SER A 59 -5.43 2.27 -20.17
CA SER A 59 -5.51 3.73 -20.23
C SER A 59 -4.30 4.36 -19.55
N LYS A 60 -3.96 5.60 -19.97
CA LYS A 60 -2.89 6.38 -19.33
C LYS A 60 -3.15 6.54 -17.82
N GLU A 61 -4.40 6.80 -17.43
CA GLU A 61 -4.82 6.89 -16.03
C GLU A 61 -4.53 5.59 -15.24
N ALA A 62 -4.89 4.43 -15.79
CA ALA A 62 -4.61 3.14 -15.13
C ALA A 62 -3.10 2.89 -15.01
N TRP A 63 -2.31 3.33 -15.99
CA TRP A 63 -0.86 3.23 -15.96
C TRP A 63 -0.24 4.15 -14.89
N ASP A 64 -0.63 5.43 -14.87
CA ASP A 64 -0.14 6.43 -13.93
C ASP A 64 -0.45 6.03 -12.47
N ILE A 65 -1.68 5.55 -12.20
CA ILE A 65 -2.08 5.05 -10.88
C ILE A 65 -1.22 3.84 -10.49
N ASN A 66 -1.08 2.85 -11.37
CA ASN A 66 -0.30 1.66 -11.06
C ASN A 66 1.18 1.98 -10.80
N LEU A 67 1.77 2.88 -11.58
CA LEU A 67 3.13 3.34 -11.36
C LEU A 67 3.30 4.02 -9.99
N ALA A 68 2.35 4.86 -9.60
CA ALA A 68 2.34 5.47 -8.27
C ALA A 68 2.26 4.41 -7.16
N LEU A 69 1.41 3.39 -7.32
CA LEU A 69 1.26 2.30 -6.35
C LEU A 69 2.51 1.43 -6.24
N ASP A 70 3.17 1.13 -7.36
CA ASP A 70 4.41 0.37 -7.38
C ASP A 70 5.54 1.15 -6.67
N ASN A 71 5.63 2.47 -6.90
CA ASN A 71 6.58 3.34 -6.21
C ASN A 71 6.34 3.39 -4.70
N ILE A 72 5.08 3.52 -4.26
CA ILE A 72 4.70 3.50 -2.84
C ILE A 72 5.11 2.17 -2.20
N LYS A 73 4.79 1.05 -2.85
CA LYS A 73 5.15 -0.28 -2.36
C LYS A 73 6.67 -0.46 -2.26
N ALA A 74 7.42 0.01 -3.26
CA ALA A 74 8.88 -0.05 -3.26
C ALA A 74 9.49 0.79 -2.11
N GLN A 75 8.96 1.99 -1.86
CA GLN A 75 9.42 2.82 -0.73
C GLN A 75 9.18 2.14 0.62
N ILE A 76 7.99 1.57 0.84
CA ILE A 76 7.67 0.86 2.09
C ILE A 76 8.58 -0.34 2.30
N ILE A 77 8.84 -1.13 1.25
CA ILE A 77 9.78 -2.26 1.31
C ILE A 77 11.18 -1.76 1.69
N LYS A 78 11.64 -0.68 1.08
CA LYS A 78 12.94 -0.08 1.37
C LYS A 78 13.04 0.44 2.82
N HIS A 79 11.99 1.06 3.34
CA HIS A 79 11.94 1.50 4.74
C HIS A 79 11.98 0.31 5.70
N TYR A 80 11.20 -0.75 5.42
CA TYR A 80 11.24 -1.98 6.20
C TYR A 80 12.65 -2.60 6.23
N GLN A 81 13.31 -2.76 5.07
CA GLN A 81 14.67 -3.30 5.00
C GLN A 81 15.64 -2.45 5.81
N ARG A 82 15.64 -1.13 5.61
CA ARG A 82 16.54 -0.21 6.33
C ARG A 82 16.38 -0.27 7.84
N ILE A 83 15.15 -0.40 8.35
CA ILE A 83 14.89 -0.50 9.78
C ILE A 83 15.28 -1.89 10.28
N SER A 84 14.96 -2.94 9.54
CA SER A 84 15.31 -4.32 9.88
C SER A 84 16.82 -4.58 9.95
N ASP A 85 17.61 -3.85 9.17
CA ASP A 85 19.07 -3.97 9.17
C ASP A 85 19.73 -3.24 10.36
N ARG A 86 19.03 -2.30 11.00
CA ARG A 86 19.59 -1.41 12.04
C ARG A 86 19.04 -1.69 13.43
N GLU A 87 17.77 -2.05 13.53
CA GLU A 87 17.04 -2.17 14.78
C GLU A 87 16.86 -3.65 15.17
N ALA A 88 16.85 -3.91 16.48
CA ALA A 88 16.63 -5.27 17.00
C ALA A 88 15.20 -5.79 16.73
N PHE A 89 14.23 -4.89 16.49
CA PHE A 89 12.85 -5.22 16.13
C PHE A 89 12.25 -4.18 15.18
N VAL A 90 11.25 -4.59 14.41
CA VAL A 90 10.53 -3.73 13.46
C VAL A 90 9.03 -3.80 13.73
N THR A 91 8.35 -2.66 13.77
CA THR A 91 6.90 -2.58 13.88
C THR A 91 6.28 -1.98 12.62
N ALA A 92 5.00 -2.29 12.38
CA ALA A 92 4.27 -1.73 11.24
C ALA A 92 4.17 -0.18 11.32
N GLU A 93 4.16 0.40 12.52
CA GLU A 93 4.17 1.86 12.70
C GLU A 93 5.51 2.48 12.34
N MET A 94 6.63 1.87 12.71
CA MET A 94 7.97 2.36 12.32
C MET A 94 8.10 2.44 10.79
N VAL A 95 7.61 1.41 10.08
CA VAL A 95 7.63 1.40 8.62
C VAL A 95 6.67 2.44 8.04
N ARG A 96 5.47 2.62 8.61
CA ARG A 96 4.54 3.68 8.18
C ARG A 96 5.15 5.06 8.37
N ASN A 97 5.75 5.35 9.52
CA ASN A 97 6.24 6.69 9.85
C ASN A 97 7.50 7.07 9.06
N ALA A 98 8.22 6.08 8.52
CA ALA A 98 9.37 6.32 7.66
C ALA A 98 8.98 6.65 6.21
N TYR A 99 7.72 6.37 5.82
CA TYR A 99 7.10 6.67 4.53
C TYR A 99 6.35 8.00 4.58
#